data_AF-A0A515D8T5-F1
#
_entry.id   AF-A0A515D8T5-F1
#
_cell.length_a   1.000
_cell.length_b   1.000
_cell.length_c   1.000
_cell.angle_alpha   90.00
_cell.angle_beta   90.00
_cell.angle_gamma   90.00
#
_symmetry.space_group_name_H-M   'P 1'
#
loop_
_entity.id
_entity.type
_entity.pdbx_description
1 polymer ?
#
loop_
_entity_poly.entity_id
_entity_poly.type
_entity_poly.pdbx_seq_one_letter_code
_entity_poly.pdbx_strand_id
1 'polypeptide(L)'
;MNKFERCSSVLPWFMALLLSVLVVGCGGGGRDPILGIGGSGVAGAALVPPPGAIIPGATCAAAAGPTTPTVTLTDPTSGNQFATTSTNGVAGGGKLVTATFSLAMNAATINATTFALAPAGGAALVPASVTYNVATQTATLTTSSALLAGTSYTAVIQGATSANGVPIGCNYAWSFKTVTPAAAGPAPVNLGSAAPFGIAATAGVTNTPTAPISHINGNAVLNPNATCNAVTVDNVGGFGLCAGSPPTISGIVVTPTYPDTTTANAVTNDLRSAFLSITPPAGPPAAGSLGGGTPIAAPTGLGATTGSALVAGQNLFYPGVYTSNTSILIGNDLTLDAQGNPDAVFVFQSASTVGSAAGAASPGTHTRILLINGAKASNVWWQAGTSATLGTNSEWQGNILASANVTMTTGATSCGRLFAGAFTAGAFVFDSNVVSVPGNANAPPTCK
;
A
#
# COMPACT_ATOMS: atom_id res chain seq x y z
N MET A 1 59.03 12.92 -44.74
CA MET A 1 60.12 12.16 -44.08
C MET A 1 59.47 11.27 -43.04
N ASN A 2 59.07 10.06 -43.46
CA ASN A 2 59.58 8.73 -43.06
C ASN A 2 58.84 8.20 -41.81
N LYS A 3 57.74 7.44 -41.97
CA LYS A 3 57.62 5.97 -42.18
C LYS A 3 58.22 5.11 -41.05
N PHE A 4 57.37 4.29 -40.42
CA PHE A 4 57.60 2.93 -39.88
C PHE A 4 56.20 2.28 -39.77
N GLU A 5 55.75 1.42 -40.68
CA GLU A 5 56.06 -0.02 -40.95
C GLU A 5 55.34 -1.04 -40.05
N ARG A 6 54.81 -2.07 -40.74
CA ARG A 6 53.92 -3.17 -40.32
C ARG A 6 54.70 -4.39 -39.82
N CYS A 7 54.03 -5.24 -39.02
CA CYS A 7 54.18 -6.72 -39.02
C CYS A 7 52.77 -7.29 -38.67
N SER A 8 52.00 -8.09 -39.46
CA SER A 8 52.24 -9.39 -40.16
C SER A 8 52.72 -10.47 -39.18
N SER A 9 52.10 -11.65 -38.96
CA SER A 9 51.36 -12.60 -39.83
C SER A 9 50.46 -13.58 -39.02
N VAL A 10 49.26 -13.98 -39.47
CA VAL A 10 48.84 -15.25 -40.15
C VAL A 10 49.22 -16.55 -39.37
N LEU A 11 48.30 -17.22 -38.64
CA LEU A 11 47.40 -18.37 -39.01
C LEU A 11 48.12 -19.77 -38.96
N PRO A 12 47.42 -20.93 -39.07
CA PRO A 12 47.23 -21.99 -38.05
C PRO A 12 47.77 -23.38 -38.46
N TRP A 13 47.61 -24.43 -37.62
CA TRP A 13 47.63 -25.91 -37.87
C TRP A 13 48.15 -26.65 -36.59
N PHE A 14 47.79 -27.87 -36.16
CA PHE A 14 47.23 -29.14 -36.68
C PHE A 14 46.43 -29.81 -35.51
N MET A 15 45.22 -30.36 -35.71
CA MET A 15 44.92 -31.81 -35.90
C MET A 15 45.26 -32.70 -34.68
N ALA A 16 44.26 -33.20 -33.92
CA ALA A 16 43.58 -34.50 -34.06
C ALA A 16 44.29 -35.66 -33.33
N LEU A 17 43.60 -36.34 -32.39
CA LEU A 17 43.12 -37.73 -32.50
C LEU A 17 42.55 -38.28 -31.17
N LEU A 18 41.52 -39.11 -31.34
CA LEU A 18 40.82 -40.04 -30.44
C LEU A 18 41.62 -40.69 -29.29
N LEU A 19 40.96 -41.02 -28.17
CA LEU A 19 40.59 -42.41 -27.82
C LEU A 19 39.68 -42.49 -26.57
N SER A 20 38.60 -43.25 -26.71
CA SER A 20 37.62 -43.65 -25.68
C SER A 20 38.11 -44.81 -24.81
N VAL A 21 37.88 -44.74 -23.49
CA VAL A 21 37.82 -45.92 -22.61
C VAL A 21 36.63 -45.78 -21.66
N LEU A 22 35.67 -46.70 -21.79
CA LEU A 22 34.66 -47.03 -20.78
C LEU A 22 35.32 -47.80 -19.64
N VAL A 23 35.09 -47.40 -18.39
CA VAL A 23 35.14 -48.30 -17.24
C VAL A 23 33.86 -48.09 -16.42
N VAL A 24 33.08 -49.16 -16.31
CA VAL A 24 32.00 -49.35 -15.34
C VAL A 24 32.64 -49.61 -13.97
N GLY A 25 32.21 -48.86 -12.96
CA GLY A 25 32.62 -49.04 -11.56
C GLY A 25 31.50 -48.63 -10.61
N CYS A 26 30.80 -49.63 -10.09
CA CYS A 26 29.74 -49.58 -9.10
C CYS A 26 30.26 -49.15 -7.71
N GLY A 27 29.43 -48.45 -6.93
CA GLY A 27 29.42 -48.62 -5.47
C GLY A 27 29.59 -47.37 -4.60
N GLY A 28 28.49 -46.92 -3.99
CA GLY A 28 28.44 -46.76 -2.53
C GLY A 28 28.55 -45.36 -1.92
N GLY A 29 27.39 -44.78 -1.60
CA GLY A 29 27.06 -44.46 -0.21
C GLY A 29 27.54 -43.12 0.39
N GLY A 30 26.58 -42.20 0.52
CA GLY A 30 26.38 -41.43 1.76
C GLY A 30 27.21 -40.17 1.96
N ARG A 31 26.55 -39.00 1.89
CA ARG A 31 26.00 -38.29 3.06
C ARG A 31 25.54 -36.90 2.61
N ASP A 32 24.26 -36.64 2.84
CA ASP A 32 23.62 -35.34 2.69
C ASP A 32 24.30 -34.25 3.55
N PRO A 33 24.23 -32.97 3.15
CA PRO A 33 24.56 -31.87 4.04
C PRO A 33 23.59 -31.83 5.23
N ILE A 34 24.18 -32.03 6.41
CA ILE A 34 23.62 -31.90 7.74
C ILE A 34 22.83 -30.58 7.88
N LEU A 35 21.53 -30.71 8.14
CA LEU A 35 20.66 -29.64 8.62
C LEU A 35 20.89 -29.48 10.13
N GLY A 36 21.46 -28.34 10.52
CA GLY A 36 21.42 -27.88 11.90
C GLY A 36 20.06 -27.25 12.20
N ILE A 37 19.09 -28.06 12.63
CA ILE A 37 17.97 -27.59 13.46
C ILE A 37 17.88 -28.49 14.69
N GLY A 38 18.42 -27.99 15.79
CA GLY A 38 18.19 -28.55 17.12
C GLY A 38 16.73 -28.34 17.50
N GLY A 39 15.95 -29.41 17.45
CA GLY A 39 14.58 -29.47 17.91
C GLY A 39 13.97 -30.78 17.46
N SER A 40 13.70 -31.69 18.39
CA SER A 40 12.94 -32.92 18.14
C SER A 40 11.53 -32.58 17.63
N GLY A 41 11.41 -32.32 16.33
CA GLY A 41 10.15 -32.20 15.62
C GLY A 41 9.94 -33.45 14.80
N VAL A 42 9.24 -34.43 15.36
CA VAL A 42 8.43 -35.31 14.51
C VAL A 42 7.60 -34.38 13.64
N ALA A 43 7.77 -34.45 12.31
CA ALA A 43 6.89 -33.74 11.39
C ALA A 43 5.47 -34.24 11.67
N GLY A 44 4.72 -33.46 12.45
CA GLY A 44 3.37 -33.80 12.84
C GLY A 44 2.52 -33.96 11.59
N ALA A 45 1.67 -34.99 11.56
CA ALA A 45 0.70 -35.13 10.49
C ALA A 45 -0.12 -33.84 10.36
N ALA A 46 -0.39 -33.43 9.12
CA ALA A 46 -1.21 -32.26 8.87
C ALA A 46 -2.58 -32.42 9.54
N LEU A 47 -3.12 -31.33 10.11
CA LEU A 47 -4.47 -31.35 10.63
C LEU A 47 -5.44 -31.45 9.44
N VAL A 48 -5.97 -32.65 9.21
CA VAL A 48 -6.97 -32.90 8.17
C VAL A 48 -8.35 -32.80 8.81
N PRO A 49 -9.25 -31.93 8.31
CA PRO A 49 -10.64 -31.91 8.75
C PRO A 49 -11.27 -33.31 8.67
N PRO A 50 -12.00 -33.75 9.70
CA PRO A 50 -12.69 -35.03 9.65
C PRO A 50 -13.60 -35.14 8.43
N PRO A 51 -13.70 -36.31 7.77
CA PRO A 51 -14.67 -36.52 6.71
C PRO A 51 -16.08 -36.15 7.16
N GLY A 52 -16.79 -35.37 6.35
CA GLY A 52 -18.14 -34.90 6.68
C GLY A 52 -18.20 -33.75 7.69
N ALA A 53 -17.06 -33.13 8.04
CA ALA A 53 -17.08 -31.91 8.83
C ALA A 53 -17.81 -30.78 8.10
N ILE A 54 -18.64 -30.05 8.82
CA ILE A 54 -19.42 -28.93 8.29
C ILE A 54 -18.91 -27.59 8.83
N ILE A 55 -19.27 -26.49 8.16
CA ILE A 55 -18.98 -25.16 8.68
C ILE A 55 -19.92 -24.81 9.86
N PRO A 56 -19.45 -24.06 10.87
CA PRO A 56 -20.31 -23.50 11.93
C PRO A 56 -21.54 -22.78 11.35
N GLY A 57 -22.70 -23.01 11.96
CA GLY A 57 -23.98 -22.45 11.50
C GLY A 57 -24.65 -23.20 10.34
N ALA A 58 -23.99 -24.17 9.69
CA ALA A 58 -24.65 -25.05 8.72
C ALA A 58 -25.60 -26.05 9.39
N THR A 59 -26.62 -26.51 8.65
CA THR A 59 -27.56 -27.52 9.12
C THR A 59 -26.85 -28.87 9.26
N CYS A 60 -26.82 -29.40 10.48
CA CYS A 60 -26.30 -30.73 10.76
C CYS A 60 -27.43 -31.75 10.64
N ALA A 61 -27.37 -32.62 9.62
CA ALA A 61 -28.40 -33.64 9.39
C ALA A 61 -28.54 -34.65 10.55
N ALA A 62 -27.47 -34.87 11.32
CA ALA A 62 -27.46 -35.71 12.50
C ALA A 62 -28.01 -35.02 13.77
N ALA A 63 -28.21 -33.70 13.75
CA ALA A 63 -28.83 -32.94 14.83
C ALA A 63 -30.35 -32.88 14.65
N ALA A 64 -31.02 -34.03 14.83
CA ALA A 64 -32.47 -34.17 14.63
C ALA A 64 -33.32 -33.70 15.84
N GLY A 65 -32.90 -32.64 16.56
CA GLY A 65 -33.68 -32.07 17.66
C GLY A 65 -32.90 -31.12 18.59
N PRO A 66 -33.59 -30.42 19.52
CA PRO A 66 -33.00 -29.40 20.40
C PRO A 66 -32.05 -29.96 21.48
N THR A 67 -31.85 -31.28 21.53
CA THR A 67 -31.00 -31.97 22.51
C THR A 67 -29.61 -32.32 22.00
N THR A 68 -29.35 -32.11 20.70
CA THR A 68 -28.04 -32.37 20.09
C THR A 68 -27.23 -31.07 19.99
N PRO A 69 -26.01 -31.00 20.57
CA PRO A 69 -25.22 -29.79 20.51
C PRO A 69 -24.68 -29.53 19.11
N THR A 70 -24.69 -28.26 18.71
CA THR A 70 -24.21 -27.74 17.44
C THR A 70 -23.35 -26.49 17.67
N VAL A 71 -22.42 -26.18 16.76
CA VAL A 71 -21.66 -24.92 16.79
C VAL A 71 -22.43 -23.86 16.00
N THR A 72 -22.84 -22.79 16.69
CA THR A 72 -23.69 -21.73 16.14
C THR A 72 -22.88 -20.53 15.65
N LEU A 73 -21.79 -20.20 16.33
CA LEU A 73 -20.95 -19.04 16.00
C LEU A 73 -19.47 -19.35 16.27
N THR A 74 -18.58 -18.72 15.50
CA THR A 74 -17.12 -18.78 15.68
C THR A 74 -16.49 -17.42 15.50
N ASP A 75 -15.34 -17.20 16.15
CA ASP A 75 -14.46 -16.04 15.92
C ASP A 75 -13.00 -16.52 15.88
N PRO A 76 -12.25 -16.34 14.77
CA PRO A 76 -12.71 -15.75 13.51
C PRO A 76 -13.83 -16.54 12.84
N THR A 77 -14.76 -15.83 12.24
CA THR A 77 -15.87 -16.43 11.48
C THR A 77 -15.34 -17.23 10.29
N SER A 78 -16.08 -18.28 9.90
CA SER A 78 -15.78 -19.06 8.70
C SER A 78 -15.68 -18.17 7.46
N GLY A 79 -14.58 -18.27 6.71
CA GLY A 79 -14.30 -17.49 5.52
C GLY A 79 -13.78 -16.07 5.79
N ASN A 80 -13.50 -15.69 7.04
CA ASN A 80 -12.92 -14.38 7.35
C ASN A 80 -11.54 -14.23 6.68
N GLN A 81 -11.38 -13.24 5.80
CA GLN A 81 -10.14 -12.98 5.05
C GLN A 81 -9.17 -12.03 5.74
N PHE A 82 -9.60 -11.41 6.85
CA PHE A 82 -8.93 -10.30 7.52
C PHE A 82 -8.84 -10.52 9.04
N ALA A 83 -8.65 -11.77 9.49
CA ALA A 83 -8.50 -12.05 10.90
C ALA A 83 -7.20 -11.40 11.44
N THR A 84 -7.24 -10.78 12.61
CA THR A 84 -6.02 -10.28 13.25
C THR A 84 -5.07 -11.43 13.59
N THR A 85 -3.76 -11.16 13.61
CA THR A 85 -2.74 -12.15 14.00
C THR A 85 -2.67 -12.39 15.51
N SER A 86 -3.14 -11.43 16.32
CA SER A 86 -3.13 -11.47 17.78
C SER A 86 -4.42 -10.90 18.38
N THR A 87 -4.60 -11.12 19.68
CA THR A 87 -5.63 -10.48 20.52
C THR A 87 -4.92 -9.65 21.59
N ASN A 88 -5.35 -8.39 21.77
CA ASN A 88 -4.77 -7.52 22.79
C ASN A 88 -5.01 -8.08 24.21
N GLY A 89 -4.02 -7.95 25.10
CA GLY A 89 -4.10 -8.47 26.47
C GLY A 89 -3.83 -9.97 26.62
N VAL A 90 -3.50 -10.69 25.54
CA VAL A 90 -3.11 -12.11 25.60
C VAL A 90 -1.58 -12.23 25.64
N ALA A 91 -1.07 -13.02 26.59
CA ALA A 91 0.36 -13.26 26.75
C ALA A 91 1.00 -13.79 25.45
N GLY A 92 2.24 -13.38 25.17
CA GLY A 92 2.96 -13.78 23.94
C GLY A 92 2.35 -13.23 22.64
N GLY A 93 1.39 -12.31 22.72
CA GLY A 93 0.65 -11.84 21.55
C GLY A 93 -0.27 -12.92 20.96
N GLY A 94 -0.73 -13.87 21.77
CA GLY A 94 -1.62 -14.94 21.33
C GLY A 94 -2.91 -14.44 20.69
N LYS A 95 -3.43 -15.23 19.74
CA LYS A 95 -4.78 -15.11 19.18
C LYS A 95 -5.76 -16.01 19.93
N LEU A 96 -6.93 -15.46 20.25
CA LEU A 96 -8.11 -16.22 20.67
C LEU A 96 -8.87 -16.73 19.44
N VAL A 97 -9.21 -18.02 19.45
CA VAL A 97 -10.14 -18.65 18.49
C VAL A 97 -11.28 -19.27 19.29
N THR A 98 -12.52 -18.87 18.99
CA THR A 98 -13.69 -19.26 19.79
C THR A 98 -14.73 -20.01 18.97
N ALA A 99 -15.49 -20.84 19.67
CA ALA A 99 -16.68 -21.51 19.15
C ALA A 99 -17.79 -21.52 20.20
N THR A 100 -18.96 -21.02 19.82
CA THR A 100 -20.16 -20.98 20.67
C THR A 100 -21.09 -22.13 20.29
N PHE A 101 -21.55 -22.85 21.30
CA PHE A 101 -22.45 -24.00 21.15
C PHE A 101 -23.92 -23.61 21.37
N SER A 102 -24.83 -24.40 20.83
CA SER A 102 -26.28 -24.27 21.07
C SER A 102 -26.73 -24.78 22.44
N LEU A 103 -25.90 -25.58 23.10
CA LEU A 103 -26.18 -26.18 24.42
C LEU A 103 -24.92 -26.14 25.29
N ALA A 104 -25.13 -26.26 26.60
CA ALA A 104 -24.05 -26.42 27.57
C ALA A 104 -23.25 -27.72 27.29
N MET A 105 -21.94 -27.58 27.15
CA MET A 105 -20.99 -28.66 26.89
C MET A 105 -20.33 -29.15 28.18
N ASN A 106 -19.85 -30.39 28.17
CA ASN A 106 -18.99 -30.89 29.23
C ASN A 106 -17.59 -30.31 29.06
N ALA A 107 -17.20 -29.42 29.98
CA ALA A 107 -15.92 -28.72 29.96
C ALA A 107 -14.70 -29.66 29.88
N ALA A 108 -14.77 -30.86 30.48
CA ALA A 108 -13.67 -31.83 30.44
C ALA A 108 -13.41 -32.38 29.03
N THR A 109 -14.44 -32.38 28.17
CA THR A 109 -14.33 -32.83 26.78
C THR A 109 -13.89 -31.74 25.82
N ILE A 110 -13.71 -30.49 26.29
CA ILE A 110 -13.21 -29.38 25.48
C ILE A 110 -11.74 -29.14 25.83
N ASN A 111 -10.84 -29.73 25.06
CA ASN A 111 -9.40 -29.63 25.25
C ASN A 111 -8.66 -29.62 23.90
N ALA A 112 -7.33 -29.64 23.91
CA ALA A 112 -6.49 -29.55 22.71
C ALA A 112 -6.65 -30.72 21.71
N THR A 113 -7.26 -31.83 22.12
CA THR A 113 -7.55 -32.97 21.21
C THR A 113 -8.87 -32.80 20.47
N THR A 114 -9.84 -32.13 21.07
CA THR A 114 -11.19 -31.92 20.53
C THR A 114 -11.34 -30.57 19.87
N PHE A 115 -10.50 -29.59 20.21
CA PHE A 115 -10.44 -28.27 19.57
C PHE A 115 -9.00 -27.97 19.17
N ALA A 116 -8.75 -27.98 17.86
CA ALA A 116 -7.43 -27.80 17.28
C ALA A 116 -7.44 -26.68 16.22
N LEU A 117 -6.26 -26.09 16.00
CA LEU A 117 -6.00 -25.05 15.00
C LEU A 117 -4.70 -25.38 14.27
N ALA A 118 -4.68 -25.25 12.95
CA ALA A 118 -3.46 -25.45 12.14
C ALA A 118 -3.39 -24.43 11.00
N PRO A 119 -2.17 -24.04 10.54
CA PRO A 119 -2.04 -23.42 9.24
C PRO A 119 -2.47 -24.39 8.14
N ALA A 120 -2.98 -23.88 7.02
CA ALA A 120 -3.48 -24.70 5.92
C ALA A 120 -2.39 -25.67 5.42
N GLY A 121 -2.68 -26.97 5.46
CA GLY A 121 -1.75 -28.03 5.08
C GLY A 121 -0.64 -28.33 6.10
N GLY A 122 -0.64 -27.67 7.26
CA GLY A 122 0.35 -27.87 8.32
C GLY A 122 -0.16 -28.67 9.52
N ALA A 123 0.74 -28.95 10.46
CA ALA A 123 0.43 -29.64 11.71
C ALA A 123 -0.39 -28.77 12.66
N ALA A 124 -1.15 -29.42 13.55
CA ALA A 124 -1.87 -28.72 14.62
C ALA A 124 -0.90 -27.94 15.51
N LEU A 125 -1.23 -26.67 15.77
CA LEU A 125 -0.52 -25.81 16.70
C LEU A 125 -0.73 -26.32 18.12
N VAL A 126 0.29 -26.16 18.97
CA VAL A 126 0.17 -26.39 20.42
C VAL A 126 -0.42 -25.13 21.05
N PRO A 127 -1.68 -25.14 21.54
CA PRO A 127 -2.27 -23.98 22.17
C PRO A 127 -1.64 -23.72 23.55
N ALA A 128 -1.65 -22.46 24.00
CA ALA A 128 -1.36 -22.12 25.38
C ALA A 128 -2.44 -22.64 26.33
N SER A 129 -3.70 -22.58 25.92
CA SER A 129 -4.82 -23.14 26.67
C SER A 129 -6.02 -23.42 25.78
N VAL A 130 -6.87 -24.34 26.22
CA VAL A 130 -8.23 -24.53 25.71
C VAL A 130 -9.15 -24.52 26.91
N THR A 131 -10.15 -23.62 26.90
CA THR A 131 -11.07 -23.42 28.02
C THR A 131 -12.52 -23.39 27.53
N TYR A 132 -13.47 -23.60 28.44
CA TYR A 132 -14.90 -23.53 28.16
C TYR A 132 -15.61 -22.68 29.21
N ASN A 133 -16.40 -21.70 28.76
CA ASN A 133 -17.27 -20.89 29.61
C ASN A 133 -18.72 -21.39 29.51
N VAL A 134 -19.22 -21.95 30.61
CA VAL A 134 -20.58 -22.51 30.68
C VAL A 134 -21.70 -21.47 30.55
N ALA A 135 -21.45 -20.22 30.97
CA ALA A 135 -22.46 -19.16 30.97
C ALA A 135 -22.69 -18.63 29.55
N THR A 136 -21.63 -18.48 28.77
CA THR A 136 -21.70 -18.03 27.36
C THR A 136 -21.75 -19.19 26.37
N GLN A 137 -21.60 -20.42 26.86
CA GLN A 137 -21.50 -21.64 26.07
C GLN A 137 -20.36 -21.59 25.03
N THR A 138 -19.24 -20.96 25.38
CA THR A 138 -18.15 -20.67 24.44
C THR A 138 -16.89 -21.44 24.80
N ALA A 139 -16.38 -22.24 23.86
CA ALA A 139 -15.02 -22.78 23.93
C ALA A 139 -14.02 -21.76 23.36
N THR A 140 -12.88 -21.60 24.02
CA THR A 140 -11.81 -20.68 23.60
C THR A 140 -10.49 -21.42 23.53
N LEU A 141 -9.88 -21.46 22.34
CA LEU A 141 -8.51 -21.87 22.12
C LEU A 141 -7.63 -20.61 22.12
N THR A 142 -6.65 -20.57 23.02
CA THR A 142 -5.67 -19.49 23.09
C THR A 142 -4.35 -20.00 22.52
N THR A 143 -3.85 -19.35 21.47
CA THR A 143 -2.54 -19.68 20.90
C THR A 143 -1.40 -19.13 21.77
N SER A 144 -0.25 -19.80 21.76
CA SER A 144 0.93 -19.44 22.58
C SER A 144 1.74 -18.26 22.03
N SER A 145 1.51 -17.90 20.77
CA SER A 145 2.10 -16.76 20.10
C SER A 145 1.13 -16.18 19.08
N ALA A 146 1.45 -15.00 18.54
CA ALA A 146 0.76 -14.48 17.38
C ALA A 146 0.78 -15.49 16.22
N LEU A 147 -0.33 -15.54 15.47
CA LEU A 147 -0.40 -16.30 14.23
C LEU A 147 0.46 -15.64 13.16
N LEU A 148 1.04 -16.44 12.27
CA LEU A 148 1.71 -15.93 11.07
C LEU A 148 0.73 -15.11 10.24
N ALA A 149 1.21 -13.99 9.73
CA ALA A 149 0.43 -13.05 8.95
C ALA A 149 0.22 -13.53 7.50
N GLY A 150 -0.85 -13.07 6.85
CA GLY A 150 -1.19 -13.44 5.46
C GLY A 150 -1.45 -14.94 5.25
N THR A 151 -1.63 -15.70 6.33
CA THR A 151 -1.64 -17.16 6.34
C THR A 151 -3.05 -17.67 6.57
N SER A 152 -3.47 -18.67 5.77
CA SER A 152 -4.74 -19.35 5.99
C SER A 152 -4.62 -20.37 7.12
N TYR A 153 -5.56 -20.37 8.04
CA TYR A 153 -5.69 -21.32 9.14
C TYR A 153 -6.99 -22.10 9.04
N THR A 154 -6.97 -23.32 9.56
CA THR A 154 -8.12 -24.20 9.71
C THR A 154 -8.29 -24.58 11.17
N ALA A 155 -9.46 -24.30 11.72
CA ALA A 155 -9.86 -24.71 13.05
C ALA A 155 -10.83 -25.89 12.96
N VAL A 156 -10.70 -26.84 13.90
CA VAL A 156 -11.50 -28.07 13.93
C VAL A 156 -12.04 -28.30 15.34
N ILE A 157 -13.33 -28.61 15.43
CA ILE A 157 -13.99 -29.09 16.65
C ILE A 157 -14.63 -30.45 16.39
N GLN A 158 -14.28 -31.45 17.20
CA GLN A 158 -14.73 -32.82 17.06
C GLN A 158 -14.76 -33.55 18.40
N GLY A 159 -15.62 -34.57 18.53
CA GLY A 159 -15.62 -35.49 19.67
C GLY A 159 -16.00 -34.90 21.03
N ALA A 160 -16.46 -33.65 21.10
CA ALA A 160 -16.97 -33.03 22.32
C ALA A 160 -18.38 -33.53 22.66
N THR A 161 -18.75 -33.53 23.95
CA THR A 161 -20.08 -33.94 24.42
C THR A 161 -20.77 -32.84 25.22
N SER A 162 -22.11 -32.85 25.21
CA SER A 162 -22.92 -31.97 26.07
C SER A 162 -22.71 -32.30 27.55
N ALA A 163 -23.16 -31.41 28.44
CA ALA A 163 -23.18 -31.69 29.88
C ALA A 163 -23.98 -32.97 30.24
N ASN A 164 -24.91 -33.38 29.36
CA ASN A 164 -25.72 -34.60 29.51
C ASN A 164 -25.11 -35.82 28.78
N GLY A 165 -23.88 -35.71 28.26
CA GLY A 165 -23.16 -36.81 27.60
C GLY A 165 -23.55 -37.05 26.14
N VAL A 166 -24.35 -36.17 25.51
CA VAL A 166 -24.74 -36.30 24.10
C VAL A 166 -23.58 -35.80 23.21
N PRO A 167 -23.06 -36.61 22.27
CA PRO A 167 -22.01 -36.18 21.35
C PRO A 167 -22.44 -35.01 20.46
N ILE A 168 -21.46 -34.24 20.00
CA ILE A 168 -21.68 -33.26 18.95
C ILE A 168 -22.23 -33.93 17.69
N GLY A 169 -23.31 -33.38 17.12
CA GLY A 169 -24.01 -34.04 16.03
C GLY A 169 -23.16 -34.18 14.77
N CYS A 170 -22.37 -33.16 14.47
CA CYS A 170 -21.44 -33.13 13.36
C CYS A 170 -20.07 -32.63 13.84
N ASN A 171 -19.00 -33.07 13.17
CA ASN A 171 -17.70 -32.42 13.33
C ASN A 171 -17.76 -31.06 12.62
N TYR A 172 -17.03 -30.08 13.15
CA TYR A 172 -16.98 -28.74 12.59
C TYR A 172 -15.57 -28.40 12.15
N ALA A 173 -15.45 -27.84 10.95
CA ALA A 173 -14.19 -27.30 10.46
C ALA A 173 -14.47 -25.98 9.74
N TRP A 174 -13.65 -24.97 10.01
CA TRP A 174 -13.72 -23.69 9.33
C TRP A 174 -12.35 -23.13 9.05
N SER A 175 -12.28 -22.27 8.05
CA SER A 175 -11.04 -21.60 7.68
C SER A 175 -11.18 -20.09 7.80
N PHE A 176 -10.06 -19.43 8.09
CA PHE A 176 -9.92 -17.98 8.04
C PHE A 176 -8.49 -17.64 7.60
N LYS A 177 -8.29 -16.46 7.05
CA LYS A 177 -6.99 -15.93 6.68
C LYS A 177 -6.61 -14.79 7.62
N THR A 178 -5.40 -14.83 8.15
CA THR A 178 -4.86 -13.70 8.90
C THR A 178 -4.53 -12.56 7.96
N VAL A 179 -4.70 -11.32 8.43
CA VAL A 179 -4.22 -10.14 7.71
C VAL A 179 -2.72 -10.30 7.45
N THR A 180 -2.29 -9.99 6.23
CA THR A 180 -0.88 -9.60 6.02
C THR A 180 -0.68 -8.31 6.80
N PRO A 181 0.41 -8.14 7.58
CA PRO A 181 0.61 -6.89 8.29
C PRO A 181 0.66 -5.80 7.23
N ALA A 182 0.00 -4.67 7.46
CA ALA A 182 0.13 -3.53 6.58
C ALA A 182 1.63 -3.31 6.38
N ALA A 183 2.12 -3.45 5.14
CA ALA A 183 3.47 -2.97 4.85
C ALA A 183 3.47 -1.52 5.34
N ALA A 184 4.42 -1.12 6.18
CA ALA A 184 4.42 0.24 6.73
C ALA A 184 4.56 1.31 5.62
N GLY A 185 4.73 0.88 4.37
CA GLY A 185 5.18 1.71 3.29
C GLY A 185 6.65 2.11 3.49
N PRO A 186 7.19 2.94 2.61
CA PRO A 186 8.44 3.63 2.90
C PRO A 186 8.26 4.60 4.09
N ALA A 187 9.37 5.08 4.64
CA ALA A 187 9.33 6.15 5.63
C ALA A 187 8.61 7.40 5.08
N PRO A 188 7.96 8.21 5.94
CA PRO A 188 7.35 9.46 5.51
C PRO A 188 8.35 10.40 4.82
N VAL A 189 7.90 11.10 3.78
CA VAL A 189 8.72 12.10 3.08
C VAL A 189 8.76 13.37 3.91
N ASN A 190 9.97 13.84 4.22
CA ASN A 190 10.17 15.07 4.99
C ASN A 190 10.07 16.29 4.07
N LEU A 191 9.11 17.18 4.36
CA LEU A 191 8.92 18.44 3.63
C LEU A 191 9.66 19.63 4.25
N GLY A 192 10.19 19.50 5.47
CA GLY A 192 10.80 20.63 6.18
C GLY A 192 9.89 21.87 6.19
N SER A 193 10.44 23.00 5.79
CA SER A 193 9.74 24.28 5.66
C SER A 193 8.67 24.32 4.57
N ALA A 194 8.64 23.34 3.65
CA ALA A 194 7.63 23.26 2.59
C ALA A 194 6.30 22.62 3.04
N ALA A 195 6.20 22.11 4.27
CA ALA A 195 5.00 21.46 4.79
C ALA A 195 3.69 22.29 4.70
N PRO A 196 3.65 23.62 4.90
CA PRO A 196 2.42 24.41 4.80
C PRO A 196 2.08 24.87 3.37
N PHE A 197 2.92 24.55 2.37
CA PHE A 197 2.74 25.02 1.00
C PHE A 197 1.84 24.07 0.20
N GLY A 198 0.77 24.62 -0.36
CA GLY A 198 -0.13 23.92 -1.28
C GLY A 198 0.42 23.88 -2.70
N ILE A 199 1.15 24.94 -3.10
CA ILE A 199 1.83 24.96 -4.39
C ILE A 199 3.25 25.50 -4.33
N ALA A 200 4.04 25.13 -5.33
CA ALA A 200 5.34 25.68 -5.64
C ALA A 200 5.53 25.76 -7.16
N ALA A 201 6.20 26.81 -7.64
CA ALA A 201 6.60 26.92 -9.03
C ALA A 201 7.96 27.62 -9.14
N THR A 202 8.80 27.16 -10.06
CA THR A 202 10.14 27.75 -10.29
C THR A 202 10.23 28.59 -11.56
N ALA A 203 9.27 28.42 -12.49
CA ALA A 203 9.18 29.18 -13.74
C ALA A 203 7.91 30.06 -13.84
N GLY A 204 7.25 30.32 -12.71
CA GLY A 204 6.06 31.17 -12.63
C GLY A 204 4.74 30.40 -12.71
N VAL A 205 3.66 31.15 -12.58
CA VAL A 205 2.27 30.65 -12.57
C VAL A 205 1.49 31.23 -13.74
N THR A 206 0.60 30.42 -14.31
CA THR A 206 -0.42 30.87 -15.24
C THR A 206 -1.78 30.52 -14.66
N ASN A 207 -2.70 31.48 -14.61
CA ASN A 207 -4.09 31.26 -14.19
C ASN A 207 -5.02 31.80 -15.26
N THR A 208 -5.94 30.97 -15.74
CA THR A 208 -6.91 31.40 -16.74
C THR A 208 -7.90 32.41 -16.16
N PRO A 209 -8.45 33.31 -16.99
CA PRO A 209 -9.45 34.31 -16.57
C PRO A 209 -10.87 33.72 -16.43
N THR A 210 -11.03 32.40 -16.47
CA THR A 210 -12.33 31.71 -16.40
C THR A 210 -12.85 31.69 -14.97
N ALA A 211 -14.14 32.00 -14.80
CA ALA A 211 -14.82 31.87 -13.52
C ALA A 211 -15.35 30.43 -13.36
N PRO A 212 -15.27 29.83 -12.15
CA PRO A 212 -14.71 30.40 -10.93
C PRO A 212 -13.18 30.51 -10.99
N ILE A 213 -12.62 31.56 -10.39
CA ILE A 213 -11.16 31.71 -10.29
C ILE A 213 -10.58 30.63 -9.38
N SER A 214 -9.34 30.24 -9.65
CA SER A 214 -8.68 29.21 -8.86
C SER A 214 -8.49 29.63 -7.39
N HIS A 215 -8.55 28.65 -6.49
CA HIS A 215 -8.47 28.83 -5.04
C HIS A 215 -7.39 27.93 -4.43
N ILE A 216 -6.54 28.50 -3.60
CA ILE A 216 -5.45 27.81 -2.91
C ILE A 216 -5.68 27.88 -1.39
N ASN A 217 -6.03 26.75 -0.77
CA ASN A 217 -6.11 26.57 0.68
C ASN A 217 -4.73 26.17 1.24
N GLY A 218 -3.82 27.14 1.34
CA GLY A 218 -2.45 26.95 1.81
C GLY A 218 -1.51 28.02 1.29
N ASN A 219 -0.22 27.91 1.61
CA ASN A 219 0.79 28.84 1.12
C ASN A 219 1.22 28.50 -0.32
N ALA A 220 1.78 29.47 -1.03
CA ALA A 220 2.38 29.30 -2.34
C ALA A 220 3.84 29.77 -2.31
N VAL A 221 4.74 29.12 -3.03
CA VAL A 221 6.11 29.62 -3.22
C VAL A 221 6.46 29.75 -4.69
N LEU A 222 6.89 30.94 -5.12
CA LEU A 222 7.35 31.22 -6.48
C LEU A 222 8.82 31.63 -6.44
N ASN A 223 9.72 30.71 -6.78
CA ASN A 223 11.17 30.93 -6.64
C ASN A 223 11.96 30.08 -7.67
N PRO A 224 12.86 30.66 -8.48
CA PRO A 224 13.28 32.08 -8.50
C PRO A 224 12.36 33.01 -9.29
N ASN A 225 11.50 32.47 -10.16
CA ASN A 225 10.62 33.31 -10.97
C ASN A 225 9.29 33.63 -10.25
N ALA A 226 9.17 34.85 -9.76
CA ALA A 226 7.99 35.36 -9.05
C ALA A 226 6.99 36.06 -9.99
N THR A 227 6.53 35.36 -11.03
CA THR A 227 5.54 35.89 -11.99
C THR A 227 4.26 35.06 -12.03
N CYS A 228 3.14 35.74 -12.27
CA CYS A 228 1.81 35.18 -12.50
C CYS A 228 1.22 35.82 -13.77
N ASN A 229 0.88 35.02 -14.79
CA ASN A 229 0.49 35.50 -16.14
C ASN A 229 1.48 36.53 -16.70
N ALA A 230 2.79 36.24 -16.56
CA ALA A 230 3.90 37.12 -16.93
C ALA A 230 3.96 38.48 -16.20
N VAL A 231 3.13 38.71 -15.18
CA VAL A 231 3.17 39.90 -14.31
C VAL A 231 3.86 39.53 -13.00
N THR A 232 4.75 40.39 -12.50
CA THR A 232 5.40 40.15 -11.19
C THR A 232 4.35 40.13 -10.09
N VAL A 233 4.38 39.13 -9.22
CA VAL A 233 3.48 39.09 -8.05
C VAL A 233 3.86 40.22 -7.07
N ASP A 234 2.91 40.64 -6.25
CA ASP A 234 3.15 41.76 -5.35
C ASP A 234 4.15 41.43 -4.23
N ASN A 235 4.60 42.48 -3.53
CA ASN A 235 5.51 42.35 -2.39
C ASN A 235 4.77 42.35 -1.03
N VAL A 236 3.49 41.95 -1.01
CA VAL A 236 2.67 41.92 0.22
C VAL A 236 2.16 40.51 0.55
N GLY A 237 2.67 39.49 -0.14
CA GLY A 237 2.33 38.09 0.12
C GLY A 237 1.10 37.60 -0.62
N GLY A 238 0.71 38.26 -1.71
CA GLY A 238 -0.38 37.85 -2.61
C GLY A 238 0.10 37.55 -4.02
N PHE A 239 -0.84 37.17 -4.90
CA PHE A 239 -0.58 37.01 -6.34
C PHE A 239 -0.63 38.34 -7.12
N GLY A 240 -0.84 39.47 -6.43
CA GLY A 240 -1.01 40.78 -7.06
C GLY A 240 -2.15 40.79 -8.08
N LEU A 241 -1.90 41.46 -9.20
CA LEU A 241 -2.88 41.57 -10.28
C LEU A 241 -2.94 40.31 -11.16
N CYS A 242 -1.87 39.50 -11.24
CA CYS A 242 -1.78 38.35 -12.16
C CYS A 242 -2.45 38.58 -13.54
N ALA A 243 -2.10 39.69 -14.19
CA ALA A 243 -2.72 40.15 -15.45
C ALA A 243 -4.27 40.28 -15.43
N GLY A 244 -4.85 40.61 -14.28
CA GLY A 244 -6.29 40.74 -14.06
C GLY A 244 -6.99 39.45 -13.61
N SER A 245 -6.27 38.35 -13.41
CA SER A 245 -6.85 37.06 -13.02
C SER A 245 -6.09 36.39 -11.87
N PRO A 246 -5.99 37.06 -10.70
CA PRO A 246 -5.29 36.48 -9.57
C PRO A 246 -6.06 35.28 -9.01
N PRO A 247 -5.38 34.14 -8.74
CA PRO A 247 -5.99 33.11 -7.93
C PRO A 247 -6.20 33.64 -6.50
N THR A 248 -7.25 33.14 -5.86
CA THR A 248 -7.50 33.38 -4.44
C THR A 248 -6.60 32.49 -3.60
N ILE A 249 -6.04 33.03 -2.52
CA ILE A 249 -5.18 32.28 -1.60
C ILE A 249 -5.63 32.49 -0.16
N SER A 250 -5.83 31.38 0.55
CA SER A 250 -6.06 31.31 1.99
C SER A 250 -4.76 30.89 2.69
N GLY A 251 -3.76 31.76 2.58
CA GLY A 251 -2.38 31.57 3.00
C GLY A 251 -1.51 32.74 2.52
N ILE A 252 -0.20 32.57 2.48
CA ILE A 252 0.75 33.58 1.97
C ILE A 252 1.46 33.10 0.70
N VAL A 253 1.84 34.04 -0.16
CA VAL A 253 2.74 33.80 -1.30
C VAL A 253 4.16 34.19 -0.91
N VAL A 254 5.08 33.22 -0.92
CA VAL A 254 6.52 33.43 -0.68
C VAL A 254 7.26 33.53 -2.02
N THR A 255 8.14 34.51 -2.13
CA THR A 255 8.95 34.83 -3.31
C THR A 255 10.31 35.34 -2.86
N PRO A 256 11.28 35.54 -3.77
CA PRO A 256 12.54 36.20 -3.43
C PRO A 256 12.38 37.59 -2.81
N THR A 257 11.27 38.28 -3.08
CA THR A 257 10.99 39.63 -2.56
C THR A 257 10.16 39.62 -1.28
N TYR A 258 9.37 38.56 -1.02
CA TYR A 258 8.49 38.45 0.15
C TYR A 258 8.49 37.05 0.78
N PRO A 259 8.65 36.89 2.10
CA PRO A 259 9.15 37.91 3.02
C PRO A 259 10.62 38.24 2.73
N ASP A 260 11.38 37.26 2.23
CA ASP A 260 12.78 37.40 1.84
C ASP A 260 13.25 36.22 0.97
N THR A 261 14.42 36.40 0.34
CA THR A 261 15.06 35.38 -0.51
C THR A 261 15.51 34.14 0.27
N THR A 262 15.86 34.29 1.55
CA THR A 262 16.35 33.17 2.39
C THR A 262 15.26 32.14 2.62
N THR A 263 14.06 32.61 2.96
CA THR A 263 12.86 31.81 3.19
C THR A 263 12.43 31.13 1.89
N ALA A 264 12.38 31.88 0.78
CA ALA A 264 12.06 31.31 -0.53
C ALA A 264 13.03 30.19 -0.92
N ASN A 265 14.34 30.39 -0.72
CA ASN A 265 15.35 29.38 -1.01
C ASN A 265 15.28 28.16 -0.08
N ALA A 266 15.00 28.36 1.22
CA ALA A 266 14.86 27.27 2.17
C ALA A 266 13.71 26.33 1.76
N VAL A 267 12.54 26.90 1.43
CA VAL A 267 11.38 26.13 0.97
C VAL A 267 11.71 25.37 -0.31
N THR A 268 12.27 26.02 -1.34
CA THR A 268 12.61 25.35 -2.60
C THR A 268 13.68 24.25 -2.42
N ASN A 269 14.62 24.42 -1.48
CA ASN A 269 15.62 23.39 -1.17
C ASN A 269 15.03 22.18 -0.45
N ASP A 270 14.10 22.39 0.48
CA ASP A 270 13.38 21.29 1.14
C ASP A 270 12.51 20.52 0.13
N LEU A 271 11.87 21.22 -0.81
CA LEU A 271 11.12 20.59 -1.91
C LEU A 271 11.98 19.68 -2.78
N ARG A 272 13.17 20.16 -3.16
CA ARG A 272 14.13 19.37 -3.93
C ARG A 272 14.65 18.18 -3.13
N SER A 273 14.88 18.36 -1.83
CA SER A 273 15.27 17.27 -0.93
C SER A 273 14.19 16.19 -0.83
N ALA A 274 12.92 16.59 -0.71
CA ALA A 274 11.77 15.68 -0.73
C ALA A 274 11.72 14.89 -2.05
N PHE A 275 11.88 15.56 -3.20
CA PHE A 275 11.88 14.89 -4.52
C PHE A 275 13.02 13.86 -4.61
N LEU A 276 14.23 14.23 -4.21
CA LEU A 276 15.39 13.34 -4.23
C LEU A 276 15.24 12.16 -3.27
N SER A 277 14.61 12.35 -2.10
CA SER A 277 14.39 11.28 -1.11
C SER A 277 13.51 10.14 -1.61
N ILE A 278 12.64 10.43 -2.60
CA ILE A 278 11.79 9.44 -3.25
C ILE A 278 12.18 9.16 -4.69
N THR A 279 13.32 9.66 -5.17
CA THR A 279 13.83 9.33 -6.50
C THR A 279 14.79 8.14 -6.38
N PRO A 280 14.63 7.06 -7.16
CA PRO A 280 15.62 6.00 -7.19
C PRO A 280 16.96 6.54 -7.72
N PRO A 281 18.10 6.27 -7.07
CA PRO A 281 19.42 6.67 -7.54
C PRO A 281 19.72 6.00 -8.87
N ALA A 282 20.18 6.81 -9.81
CA ALA A 282 20.75 6.34 -11.05
C ALA A 282 22.19 5.86 -10.78
N GLY A 283 22.38 4.56 -10.53
CA GLY A 283 23.69 3.88 -10.52
C GLY A 283 24.22 3.43 -9.14
N PRO A 284 25.08 2.38 -9.07
CA PRO A 284 25.59 1.82 -7.82
C PRO A 284 26.89 2.52 -7.33
N PRO A 285 27.21 2.57 -6.02
CA PRO A 285 26.38 2.52 -4.81
C PRO A 285 26.37 3.89 -4.08
N ALA A 286 25.21 4.34 -3.59
CA ALA A 286 25.16 5.30 -2.47
C ALA A 286 23.84 5.17 -1.71
N ALA A 287 23.94 5.11 -0.38
CA ALA A 287 22.85 4.93 0.57
C ALA A 287 21.79 6.04 0.44
N GLY A 288 20.51 5.63 0.38
CA GLY A 288 19.34 6.51 0.29
C GLY A 288 18.25 6.04 -0.68
N SER A 289 18.53 5.02 -1.50
CA SER A 289 17.63 4.49 -2.54
C SER A 289 16.37 3.81 -2.01
N LEU A 290 15.18 4.22 -2.47
CA LEU A 290 14.01 3.33 -2.54
C LEU A 290 14.19 2.31 -3.67
N GLY A 291 15.26 1.49 -3.59
CA GLY A 291 15.41 0.32 -4.44
C GLY A 291 14.37 -0.74 -4.04
N GLY A 292 13.79 -1.45 -5.01
CA GLY A 292 12.81 -2.51 -4.73
C GLY A 292 11.33 -2.09 -4.79
N GLY A 293 11.02 -0.94 -5.38
CA GLY A 293 9.62 -0.58 -5.66
C GLY A 293 8.94 -1.60 -6.58
N THR A 294 7.68 -1.89 -6.30
CA THR A 294 6.86 -2.84 -7.07
C THR A 294 6.58 -2.26 -8.46
N PRO A 295 7.00 -2.92 -9.55
CA PRO A 295 6.72 -2.44 -10.90
C PRO A 295 5.22 -2.43 -11.18
N ILE A 296 4.73 -1.35 -11.79
CA ILE A 296 3.40 -1.27 -12.39
C ILE A 296 3.54 -1.72 -13.85
N ALA A 297 2.76 -2.71 -14.27
CA ALA A 297 2.80 -3.25 -15.64
C ALA A 297 2.38 -2.20 -16.69
N ALA A 298 3.02 -2.22 -17.87
CA ALA A 298 2.65 -1.36 -19.01
C ALA A 298 1.38 -1.89 -19.74
N PRO A 299 0.51 -1.05 -20.35
CA PRO A 299 0.61 0.39 -20.62
C PRO A 299 -0.42 1.24 -19.82
N THR A 300 0.00 1.64 -18.62
CA THR A 300 -0.30 2.91 -17.89
C THR A 300 -1.66 3.60 -18.08
N GLY A 301 -2.70 2.91 -17.60
CA GLY A 301 -3.92 3.49 -17.05
C GLY A 301 -4.24 2.76 -15.74
N LEU A 302 -4.31 3.48 -14.62
CA LEU A 302 -4.72 2.95 -13.31
C LEU A 302 -6.18 3.30 -13.04
N GLY A 303 -6.80 2.53 -12.16
CA GLY A 303 -8.17 2.71 -11.75
C GLY A 303 -9.17 1.94 -12.60
N ALA A 304 -10.40 1.85 -12.09
CA ALA A 304 -11.50 1.16 -12.75
C ALA A 304 -12.79 1.97 -12.60
N THR A 305 -13.78 1.68 -13.44
CA THR A 305 -15.10 2.30 -13.34
C THR A 305 -15.68 2.15 -11.94
N THR A 306 -16.42 3.15 -11.48
CA THR A 306 -17.01 3.14 -10.14
C THR A 306 -17.83 1.88 -9.88
N GLY A 307 -17.60 1.25 -8.72
CA GLY A 307 -18.25 0.00 -8.32
C GLY A 307 -17.62 -1.27 -8.91
N SER A 308 -16.55 -1.17 -9.70
CA SER A 308 -15.80 -2.35 -10.15
C SER A 308 -15.16 -3.07 -8.98
N ALA A 309 -14.96 -4.39 -9.12
CA ALA A 309 -14.19 -5.17 -8.15
C ALA A 309 -12.78 -4.59 -7.99
N LEU A 310 -12.28 -4.59 -6.76
CA LEU A 310 -10.92 -4.13 -6.45
C LEU A 310 -9.90 -5.21 -6.83
N VAL A 311 -8.91 -4.82 -7.62
CA VAL A 311 -7.85 -5.65 -8.18
C VAL A 311 -6.51 -5.02 -7.81
N ALA A 312 -5.73 -5.74 -6.99
CA ALA A 312 -4.43 -5.28 -6.54
C ALA A 312 -3.48 -5.03 -7.73
N GLY A 313 -2.80 -3.89 -7.73
CA GLY A 313 -1.88 -3.49 -8.81
C GLY A 313 -2.57 -2.88 -10.04
N GLN A 314 -3.88 -2.70 -10.03
CA GLN A 314 -4.63 -2.01 -11.10
C GLN A 314 -5.46 -0.83 -10.57
N ASN A 315 -6.49 -1.12 -9.77
CA ASN A 315 -7.37 -0.12 -9.14
C ASN A 315 -7.34 -0.19 -7.62
N LEU A 316 -6.54 -1.08 -7.04
CA LEU A 316 -6.28 -1.17 -5.61
C LEU A 316 -4.78 -1.22 -5.34
N PHE A 317 -4.32 -0.37 -4.43
CA PHE A 317 -2.94 -0.35 -3.96
C PHE A 317 -2.90 -0.32 -2.43
N TYR A 318 -1.94 -1.05 -1.88
CA TYR A 318 -1.60 -1.07 -0.45
C TYR A 318 -0.40 -0.15 -0.19
N PRO A 319 -0.02 0.12 1.07
CA PRO A 319 1.10 1.03 1.33
C PRO A 319 2.40 0.42 0.80
N GLY A 320 3.24 1.25 0.18
CA GLY A 320 4.41 0.75 -0.55
C GLY A 320 4.96 1.75 -1.57
N VAL A 321 6.05 1.34 -2.22
CA VAL A 321 6.68 2.06 -3.33
C VAL A 321 6.32 1.35 -4.64
N TYR A 322 5.85 2.11 -5.62
CA TYR A 322 5.44 1.62 -6.93
C TYR A 322 6.16 2.37 -8.05
N THR A 323 6.66 1.65 -9.03
CA THR A 323 7.51 2.21 -10.10
C THR A 323 6.90 1.99 -11.48
N SER A 324 7.02 3.00 -12.34
CA SER A 324 6.69 2.92 -13.76
C SER A 324 7.84 3.51 -14.58
N ASN A 325 8.33 2.75 -15.56
CA ASN A 325 9.33 3.24 -16.53
C ASN A 325 8.72 4.16 -17.61
N THR A 326 7.41 4.32 -17.59
CA THR A 326 6.65 5.22 -18.46
C THR A 326 5.78 6.12 -17.59
N SER A 327 4.72 6.73 -18.15
CA SER A 327 3.81 7.58 -17.38
C SER A 327 3.01 6.81 -16.33
N ILE A 328 2.37 7.51 -15.40
CA ILE A 328 1.29 6.97 -14.57
C ILE A 328 0.08 7.85 -14.83
N LEU A 329 -0.97 7.28 -15.44
CA LEU A 329 -2.23 7.96 -15.70
C LEU A 329 -3.33 7.27 -14.93
N ILE A 330 -4.10 8.00 -14.14
CA ILE A 330 -5.27 7.49 -13.43
C ILE A 330 -6.50 7.79 -14.29
N GLY A 331 -7.21 6.77 -14.76
CA GLY A 331 -8.32 6.93 -15.69
C GLY A 331 -9.69 7.02 -15.02
N ASN A 332 -9.85 6.39 -13.85
CA ASN A 332 -11.12 6.26 -13.12
C ASN A 332 -10.83 6.15 -11.61
N ASP A 333 -11.70 5.51 -10.84
CA ASP A 333 -11.52 5.31 -9.41
C ASP A 333 -10.28 4.46 -9.12
N LEU A 334 -9.34 5.03 -8.36
CA LEU A 334 -8.17 4.36 -7.82
C LEU A 334 -8.28 4.30 -6.30
N THR A 335 -8.26 3.10 -5.73
CA THR A 335 -8.35 2.91 -4.28
C THR A 335 -6.97 2.73 -3.66
N LEU A 336 -6.66 3.53 -2.65
CA LEU A 336 -5.51 3.38 -1.78
C LEU A 336 -6.00 2.92 -0.40
N ASP A 337 -5.63 1.71 -0.02
CA ASP A 337 -6.07 1.05 1.21
C ASP A 337 -4.93 0.98 2.21
N ALA A 338 -5.07 1.72 3.32
CA ALA A 338 -4.07 1.73 4.39
C ALA A 338 -4.15 0.52 5.34
N GLN A 339 -5.11 -0.38 5.15
CA GLN A 339 -5.28 -1.61 5.92
C GLN A 339 -5.35 -1.38 7.44
N GLY A 340 -5.96 -0.25 7.84
CA GLY A 340 -6.11 0.16 9.24
C GLY A 340 -4.94 0.96 9.81
N ASN A 341 -3.87 1.21 9.03
CA ASN A 341 -2.72 1.98 9.48
C ASN A 341 -2.81 3.47 9.07
N PRO A 342 -3.15 4.40 9.98
CA PRO A 342 -3.28 5.82 9.65
C PRO A 342 -1.95 6.51 9.27
N ASP A 343 -0.83 5.84 9.48
CA ASP A 343 0.52 6.30 9.14
C ASP A 343 1.06 5.60 7.87
N ALA A 344 0.22 4.84 7.17
CA ALA A 344 0.56 4.18 5.91
C ALA A 344 1.01 5.18 4.84
N VAL A 345 2.16 4.89 4.22
CA VAL A 345 2.74 5.71 3.15
C VAL A 345 2.66 5.01 1.79
N PHE A 346 2.28 5.78 0.77
CA PHE A 346 2.22 5.35 -0.63
C PHE A 346 3.14 6.25 -1.45
N VAL A 347 4.05 5.65 -2.23
CA VAL A 347 4.94 6.38 -3.13
C VAL A 347 4.81 5.81 -4.54
N PHE A 348 4.43 6.64 -5.50
CA PHE A 348 4.32 6.32 -6.91
C PHE A 348 5.39 7.08 -7.69
N GLN A 349 6.27 6.36 -8.37
CA GLN A 349 7.40 6.90 -9.11
C GLN A 349 7.19 6.65 -10.60
N SER A 350 7.07 7.73 -11.38
CA SER A 350 6.97 7.70 -12.82
C SER A 350 8.26 8.22 -13.44
N ALA A 351 8.85 7.47 -14.38
CA ALA A 351 9.99 7.97 -15.16
C ALA A 351 9.60 9.10 -16.12
N SER A 352 8.30 9.24 -16.43
CA SER A 352 7.76 10.29 -17.30
C SER A 352 6.72 11.11 -16.54
N THR A 353 5.48 11.16 -17.03
CA THR A 353 4.42 11.99 -16.46
C THR A 353 3.63 11.29 -15.38
N VAL A 354 3.01 12.07 -14.50
CA VAL A 354 1.93 11.61 -13.61
C VAL A 354 0.65 12.38 -13.97
N GLY A 355 -0.51 11.75 -13.93
CA GLY A 355 -1.73 12.51 -14.16
C GLY A 355 -3.03 11.75 -13.95
N SER A 356 -4.11 12.46 -14.21
CA SER A 356 -5.48 11.93 -14.24
C SER A 356 -6.12 12.19 -15.60
N ALA A 357 -7.01 11.29 -16.03
CA ALA A 357 -7.85 11.50 -17.20
C ALA A 357 -8.93 12.54 -16.90
N ALA A 358 -9.38 13.23 -17.95
CA ALA A 358 -10.49 14.16 -17.88
C ALA A 358 -11.83 13.44 -17.63
N GLY A 359 -12.73 14.11 -16.93
CA GLY A 359 -14.06 13.61 -16.60
C GLY A 359 -15.14 14.69 -16.67
N ALA A 360 -16.39 14.25 -16.47
CA ALA A 360 -17.53 15.14 -16.35
C ALA A 360 -17.51 15.88 -15.00
N ALA A 361 -18.14 17.05 -14.93
CA ALA A 361 -18.31 17.74 -13.66
C ALA A 361 -19.14 16.89 -12.68
N SER A 362 -18.80 16.93 -11.39
CA SER A 362 -19.55 16.24 -10.35
C SER A 362 -21.04 16.66 -10.37
N PRO A 363 -22.00 15.71 -10.27
CA PRO A 363 -21.84 14.29 -9.89
C PRO A 363 -21.60 13.31 -11.06
N GLY A 364 -21.29 13.78 -12.26
CA GLY A 364 -20.98 12.92 -13.42
C GLY A 364 -19.69 12.12 -13.24
N THR A 365 -19.43 11.12 -14.09
CA THR A 365 -18.23 10.26 -13.99
C THR A 365 -16.94 11.05 -14.22
N HIS A 366 -16.02 10.98 -13.27
CA HIS A 366 -14.69 11.60 -13.34
C HIS A 366 -13.66 10.75 -12.59
N THR A 367 -12.38 11.07 -12.80
CA THR A 367 -11.26 10.41 -12.12
C THR A 367 -11.23 10.78 -10.64
N ARG A 368 -11.15 9.78 -9.76
CA ARG A 368 -11.03 9.98 -8.31
C ARG A 368 -9.98 9.06 -7.71
N ILE A 369 -9.24 9.57 -6.73
CA ILE A 369 -8.43 8.74 -5.84
C ILE A 369 -9.20 8.57 -4.52
N LEU A 370 -9.49 7.33 -4.15
CA LEU A 370 -10.27 6.96 -2.97
C LEU A 370 -9.32 6.47 -1.87
N LEU A 371 -9.32 7.16 -0.74
CA LEU A 371 -8.54 6.80 0.43
C LEU A 371 -9.43 6.03 1.42
N ILE A 372 -9.05 4.79 1.75
CA ILE A 372 -9.83 3.95 2.67
C ILE A 372 -8.99 3.40 3.82
N ASN A 373 -9.69 2.93 4.86
CA ASN A 373 -9.11 2.24 6.02
C ASN A 373 -7.94 2.98 6.68
N GLY A 374 -8.04 4.30 6.79
CA GLY A 374 -7.03 5.15 7.44
C GLY A 374 -6.04 5.82 6.49
N ALA A 375 -6.11 5.59 5.17
CA ALA A 375 -5.25 6.27 4.21
C ALA A 375 -5.50 7.79 4.25
N LYS A 376 -4.42 8.58 4.19
CA LYS A 376 -4.44 10.05 4.23
C LYS A 376 -3.69 10.60 3.02
N ALA A 377 -4.19 11.67 2.43
CA ALA A 377 -3.56 12.34 1.29
C ALA A 377 -2.18 12.89 1.68
N SER A 378 -2.03 13.32 2.94
CA SER A 378 -0.73 13.72 3.50
C SER A 378 0.37 12.65 3.36
N ASN A 379 0.02 11.37 3.29
CA ASN A 379 0.95 10.25 3.18
C ASN A 379 1.03 9.61 1.78
N VAL A 380 0.38 10.20 0.78
CA VAL A 380 0.43 9.73 -0.61
C VAL A 380 1.36 10.65 -1.41
N TRP A 381 2.30 10.06 -2.15
CA TRP A 381 3.34 10.76 -2.88
C TRP A 381 3.40 10.31 -4.33
N TRP A 382 3.43 11.29 -5.23
CA TRP A 382 3.49 11.08 -6.66
C TRP A 382 4.71 11.83 -7.21
N GLN A 383 5.73 11.10 -7.63
CA GLN A 383 6.91 11.65 -8.28
C GLN A 383 6.73 11.54 -9.80
N ALA A 384 6.79 12.68 -10.50
CA ALA A 384 6.85 12.72 -11.95
C ALA A 384 8.27 13.04 -12.42
N GLY A 385 8.88 12.12 -13.16
CA GLY A 385 10.19 12.30 -13.79
C GLY A 385 10.22 13.48 -14.78
N THR A 386 9.07 13.84 -15.33
CA THR A 386 8.87 15.05 -16.14
C THR A 386 7.83 15.98 -15.52
N SER A 387 6.58 15.94 -15.98
CA SER A 387 5.51 16.86 -15.59
C SER A 387 4.29 16.12 -15.05
N ALA A 388 3.43 16.82 -14.33
CA ALA A 388 2.15 16.31 -13.89
C ALA A 388 0.98 17.04 -14.57
N THR A 389 -0.06 16.30 -14.94
CA THR A 389 -1.28 16.87 -15.55
C THR A 389 -2.53 16.28 -14.88
N LEU A 390 -3.32 17.14 -14.22
CA LEU A 390 -4.60 16.76 -13.66
C LEU A 390 -5.72 17.08 -14.66
N GLY A 391 -6.43 16.04 -15.10
CA GLY A 391 -7.52 16.11 -16.07
C GLY A 391 -8.75 16.83 -15.53
N THR A 392 -9.61 17.28 -16.46
CA THR A 392 -10.78 18.12 -16.18
C THR A 392 -11.67 17.47 -15.13
N ASN A 393 -12.11 18.24 -14.13
CA ASN A 393 -12.97 17.80 -13.03
C ASN A 393 -12.44 16.59 -12.21
N SER A 394 -11.15 16.24 -12.32
CA SER A 394 -10.59 15.15 -11.53
C SER A 394 -10.44 15.53 -10.06
N GLU A 395 -10.57 14.54 -9.17
CA GLU A 395 -10.40 14.68 -7.72
C GLU A 395 -9.11 13.97 -7.29
N TRP A 396 -8.05 14.76 -7.12
CA TRP A 396 -6.72 14.25 -6.78
C TRP A 396 -6.50 14.16 -5.27
N GLN A 397 -5.92 13.03 -4.82
CA GLN A 397 -5.47 12.83 -3.45
C GLN A 397 -3.96 12.52 -3.45
N GLY A 398 -3.21 13.30 -2.69
CA GLY A 398 -1.77 13.12 -2.51
C GLY A 398 -0.91 14.28 -3.00
N ASN A 399 0.35 14.25 -2.61
CA ASN A 399 1.35 15.26 -2.93
C ASN A 399 2.03 14.92 -4.27
N ILE A 400 2.13 15.89 -5.18
CA ILE A 400 2.84 15.77 -6.46
C ILE A 400 4.17 16.51 -6.37
N LEU A 401 5.26 15.78 -6.64
CA LEU A 401 6.60 16.32 -6.85
C LEU A 401 6.95 16.16 -8.33
N ALA A 402 6.75 17.21 -9.14
CA ALA A 402 7.04 17.17 -10.57
C ALA A 402 8.41 17.77 -10.87
N SER A 403 9.22 17.05 -11.66
CA SER A 403 10.54 17.53 -12.10
C SER A 403 10.47 18.86 -12.86
N ALA A 404 9.45 19.03 -13.71
CA ALA A 404 9.19 20.21 -14.53
C ALA A 404 7.82 20.82 -14.22
N ASN A 405 6.80 20.62 -15.05
CA ASN A 405 5.55 21.39 -14.94
C ASN A 405 4.48 20.69 -14.11
N VAL A 406 3.56 21.46 -13.55
CA VAL A 406 2.27 20.98 -13.06
C VAL A 406 1.15 21.73 -13.78
N THR A 407 0.26 20.99 -14.41
CA THR A 407 -0.91 21.54 -15.09
C THR A 407 -2.17 20.99 -14.43
N MET A 408 -3.02 21.88 -13.92
CA MET A 408 -4.38 21.55 -13.53
C MET A 408 -5.32 22.09 -14.60
N THR A 409 -6.05 21.19 -15.27
CA THR A 409 -7.07 21.59 -16.26
C THR A 409 -8.39 21.92 -15.58
N THR A 410 -9.36 22.46 -16.34
CA THR A 410 -10.59 23.05 -15.83
C THR A 410 -11.24 22.25 -14.69
N GLY A 411 -11.44 22.89 -13.54
CA GLY A 411 -12.24 22.33 -12.45
C GLY A 411 -11.61 21.16 -11.69
N ALA A 412 -10.36 20.76 -12.01
CA ALA A 412 -9.66 19.76 -11.22
C ALA A 412 -9.46 20.25 -9.77
N THR A 413 -9.63 19.33 -8.82
CA THR A 413 -9.42 19.60 -7.39
C THR A 413 -8.28 18.73 -6.87
N SER A 414 -7.57 19.23 -5.86
CA SER A 414 -6.56 18.44 -5.15
C SER A 414 -6.66 18.62 -3.66
N CYS A 415 -6.56 17.50 -2.95
CA CYS A 415 -6.14 17.45 -1.56
C CYS A 415 -4.70 16.92 -1.53
N GLY A 416 -3.76 17.80 -1.25
CA GLY A 416 -2.35 17.51 -1.36
C GLY A 416 -1.51 18.77 -1.50
N ARG A 417 -0.31 18.59 -2.01
CA ARG A 417 0.65 19.65 -2.30
C ARG A 417 1.21 19.45 -3.68
N LEU A 418 1.25 20.48 -4.51
CA LEU A 418 1.56 20.37 -5.92
C LEU A 418 2.78 21.22 -6.26
N PHE A 419 3.91 20.58 -6.51
CA PHE A 419 5.18 21.29 -6.68
C PHE A 419 5.71 21.10 -8.10
N ALA A 420 5.72 22.22 -8.85
CA ALA A 420 6.31 22.32 -10.17
C ALA A 420 7.77 22.78 -10.05
N GLY A 421 8.66 22.07 -10.72
CA GLY A 421 10.06 22.40 -10.83
C GLY A 421 10.90 21.91 -9.67
N ALA A 422 10.58 20.73 -9.14
CA ALA A 422 11.34 20.11 -8.06
C ALA A 422 12.78 19.74 -8.45
N PHE A 423 13.07 19.63 -9.76
CA PHE A 423 14.40 19.31 -10.27
C PHE A 423 14.87 20.23 -11.42
N THR A 424 13.99 20.58 -12.34
CA THR A 424 14.24 21.54 -13.44
C THR A 424 13.32 22.76 -13.32
N ALA A 425 13.48 23.77 -14.19
CA ALA A 425 12.54 24.89 -14.20
C ALA A 425 11.12 24.41 -14.57
N GLY A 426 10.13 24.81 -13.78
CA GLY A 426 8.78 24.28 -13.85
C GLY A 426 7.70 25.33 -13.66
N ALA A 427 6.81 25.44 -14.63
CA ALA A 427 5.65 26.32 -14.57
C ALA A 427 4.46 25.60 -13.92
N PHE A 428 3.62 26.37 -13.23
CA PHE A 428 2.35 25.90 -12.71
C PHE A 428 1.19 26.53 -13.49
N VAL A 429 0.29 25.70 -14.01
CA VAL A 429 -0.88 26.18 -14.76
C VAL A 429 -2.17 25.82 -14.02
N PHE A 430 -3.02 26.82 -13.84
CA PHE A 430 -4.34 26.74 -13.27
C PHE A 430 -5.42 27.06 -14.29
N ASP A 431 -6.55 26.36 -14.16
CA ASP A 431 -7.81 26.64 -14.81
C ASP A 431 -9.00 26.29 -13.90
N SER A 432 -9.53 27.30 -13.20
CA SER A 432 -10.67 27.17 -12.27
C SER A 432 -10.53 26.04 -11.24
N ASN A 433 -9.36 25.95 -10.57
CA ASN A 433 -9.03 24.81 -9.70
C ASN A 433 -9.16 25.09 -8.21
N VAL A 434 -9.18 24.01 -7.42
CA VAL A 434 -9.01 24.09 -5.96
C VAL A 434 -7.80 23.26 -5.55
N VAL A 435 -6.86 23.87 -4.85
CA VAL A 435 -5.73 23.16 -4.20
C VAL A 435 -5.87 23.28 -2.70
N SER A 436 -5.83 22.17 -1.99
CA SER A 436 -5.98 22.16 -0.53
C SER A 436 -4.87 21.38 0.16
N VAL A 437 -4.12 22.05 1.03
CA VAL A 437 -3.13 21.39 1.88
C VAL A 437 -3.87 20.46 2.86
N PRO A 438 -3.46 19.18 2.98
CA PRO A 438 -4.04 18.24 3.94
C PRO A 438 -4.06 18.80 5.37
N GLY A 439 -5.22 18.79 6.01
CA GLY A 439 -5.42 19.28 7.38
C GLY A 439 -5.46 20.81 7.54
N ASN A 440 -5.44 21.60 6.45
CA ASN A 440 -5.61 23.04 6.52
C ASN A 440 -7.05 23.39 6.97
N ALA A 441 -7.21 24.43 7.81
CA ALA A 441 -8.51 24.83 8.35
C ALA A 441 -9.52 25.26 7.27
N ASN A 442 -9.03 25.74 6.13
CA ASN A 442 -9.86 26.16 4.99
C ASN A 442 -10.05 25.03 3.96
N ALA A 443 -9.40 23.88 4.15
CA ALA A 443 -9.59 22.70 3.30
C ALA A 443 -10.90 21.97 3.65
N PRO A 444 -11.51 21.24 2.70
CA PRO A 444 -12.61 20.34 3.00
C PRO A 444 -12.26 19.37 4.14
N PRO A 445 -13.20 19.02 5.05
CA PRO A 445 -12.93 18.12 6.18
C PRO A 445 -12.41 16.72 5.77
N THR A 446 -12.69 16.31 4.53
CA THR A 446 -12.22 15.08 3.91
C THR A 446 -10.75 15.13 3.48
N CYS A 447 -10.14 16.32 3.45
CA CYS A 447 -8.76 16.52 3.06
C CYS A 447 -7.79 16.38 4.25
N LYS A 448 -7.24 15.19 4.44
CA LYS A 448 -6.43 14.81 5.62
C LYS A 448 -5.06 14.24 5.27
#